data_AF-A0A703T6L5-F1
#
_entry.id   AF-A0A703T6L5-F1
#
_cell.length_a   1.000
_cell.length_b   1.000
_cell.length_c   1.000
_cell.angle_alpha   90.00
_cell.angle_beta   90.00
_cell.angle_gamma   90.00
#
_symmetry.space_group_name_H-M   'P 1'
#
loop_
_entity.id
_entity.type
_entity.pdbx_description
1 polymer ?
#
loop_
_entity_poly.entity_id
_entity_poly.type
_entity_poly.pdbx_seq_one_letter_code
_entity_poly.pdbx_strand_id
1 'polypeptide(L)' 'RNQLPSNFAELNNTGSAAYPAGASTAAGFLSHFVENYREGWLHIDCSATYRKAPVEQWAAGATGLGVRTIANLLTA' A
#
# COMPACT_ATOMS: atom_id res chain seq x y z
N ARG A 1 12.46 1.76 5.15
CA ARG A 1 12.19 1.29 6.53
C ARG A 1 12.51 2.33 7.60
N ASN A 2 13.49 3.21 7.42
CA ASN A 2 13.93 4.18 8.46
C ASN A 2 13.35 5.60 8.26
N GLN A 3 12.18 5.72 7.66
CA GLN A 3 11.54 7.01 7.34
C GLN A 3 10.31 7.29 8.22
N LEU A 4 10.20 6.57 9.35
CA LEU A 4 9.12 6.67 10.32
C LEU A 4 9.70 6.86 11.74
N PRO A 5 10.46 7.94 11.99
CA PRO A 5 11.13 8.15 13.26
C PRO A 5 10.13 8.45 14.38
N SER A 6 10.39 7.90 15.58
CA SER A 6 9.71 8.22 16.83
C SER A 6 10.74 8.56 17.90
N ASN A 7 10.40 9.52 18.77
CA ASN A 7 11.24 9.90 19.91
C ASN A 7 11.04 8.99 21.13
N PHE A 8 10.00 8.15 21.14
CA PHE A 8 9.57 7.37 22.31
C PHE A 8 9.41 5.87 22.03
N ALA A 9 9.56 5.45 20.77
CA ALA A 9 9.44 4.06 20.35
C ALA A 9 10.36 3.80 19.15
N GLU A 10 10.55 2.52 18.81
CA GLU A 10 11.37 2.13 17.65
C GLU A 10 10.80 2.63 16.32
N LEU A 11 9.47 2.63 16.17
CA LEU A 11 8.77 3.01 14.94
C LEU A 11 7.60 3.94 15.25
N ASN A 12 7.44 4.95 14.40
CA ASN A 12 6.21 5.75 14.32
C ASN A 12 5.24 5.12 13.32
N ASN A 13 3.94 5.31 13.50
CA ASN A 13 2.92 4.88 12.54
C ASN A 13 2.60 5.96 11.48
N THR A 14 3.23 7.14 11.55
CA THR A 14 3.07 8.23 10.57
C THR A 14 4.42 8.75 10.06
N GLY A 15 4.42 9.28 8.81
CA GLY A 15 5.58 9.96 8.22
C GLY A 15 5.81 11.38 8.76
N SER A 16 6.85 12.05 8.25
CA SER A 16 7.20 13.43 8.58
C SER A 16 7.39 14.27 7.32
N ALA A 17 7.52 15.60 7.45
CA ALA A 17 7.73 16.50 6.30
C ALA A 17 9.01 16.17 5.51
N ALA A 18 10.05 15.64 6.16
CA ALA A 18 11.27 15.18 5.51
C ALA A 18 11.08 13.91 4.67
N TYR A 19 10.01 13.14 4.91
CA TYR A 19 9.69 11.89 4.23
C TYR A 19 8.24 11.89 3.71
N PRO A 20 7.91 12.72 2.70
CA PRO A 20 6.54 12.94 2.25
C PRO A 20 5.97 11.78 1.40
N ALA A 21 6.76 10.76 1.10
CA ALA A 21 6.35 9.62 0.27
C ALA A 21 5.46 8.63 1.05
N GLY A 22 4.23 9.04 1.39
CA GLY A 22 3.32 8.32 2.30
C GLY A 22 3.08 6.85 1.97
N ALA A 23 2.84 6.52 0.70
CA ALA A 23 2.64 5.12 0.28
C ALA A 23 3.91 4.28 0.51
N SER A 24 5.08 4.82 0.16
CA SER A 24 6.37 4.13 0.35
C SER A 24 6.76 3.99 1.81
N THR A 25 6.47 4.99 2.65
CA THR A 25 6.74 4.90 4.10
C THR A 25 5.77 3.93 4.76
N ALA A 26 4.49 3.92 4.40
CA ALA A 26 3.51 2.93 4.86
C ALA A 26 3.91 1.50 4.46
N ALA A 27 4.33 1.27 3.21
CA ALA A 27 4.89 -0.03 2.80
C ALA A 27 6.13 -0.39 3.64
N GLY A 28 6.98 0.59 3.91
CA GLY A 28 8.12 0.45 4.82
C GLY A 28 7.71 0.04 6.25
N PHE A 29 6.64 0.62 6.79
CA PHE A 29 6.06 0.25 8.09
C PHE A 29 5.64 -1.22 8.09
N LEU A 30 4.82 -1.62 7.13
CA LEU A 30 4.28 -2.98 7.02
C LEU A 30 5.39 -4.03 6.90
N SER A 31 6.49 -3.70 6.22
CA SER A 31 7.62 -4.61 6.06
C SER A 31 8.27 -5.04 7.39
N HIS A 32 8.10 -4.27 8.48
CA HIS A 32 8.61 -4.65 9.80
C HIS A 32 7.87 -5.82 10.44
N PHE A 33 6.68 -6.15 9.92
CA PHE A 33 5.84 -7.24 10.41
C PHE A 33 5.84 -8.46 9.49
N VAL A 34 6.79 -8.52 8.55
CA VAL A 34 7.02 -9.67 7.67
C VAL A 34 8.46 -10.15 7.90
N GLU A 35 8.62 -11.39 8.37
CA GLU A 35 9.93 -11.96 8.73
C GLU A 35 10.91 -11.90 7.54
N ASN A 36 10.53 -12.53 6.42
CA ASN A 36 11.30 -12.53 5.18
C ASN A 36 10.82 -11.45 4.20
N TYR A 37 10.73 -10.20 4.64
CA TYR A 37 10.15 -9.08 3.86
C TYR A 37 10.77 -8.83 2.47
N ARG A 38 11.94 -9.41 2.16
CA ARG A 38 12.61 -9.25 0.86
C ARG A 38 12.16 -10.29 -0.17
N GLU A 39 11.47 -11.34 0.25
CA GLU A 39 11.17 -12.51 -0.57
C GLU A 39 9.70 -12.91 -0.40
N GLY A 40 9.02 -13.19 -1.52
CA GLY A 40 7.65 -13.73 -1.50
C GLY A 40 6.57 -12.80 -0.90
N TRP A 41 6.86 -11.51 -0.71
CA TRP A 41 5.91 -10.55 -0.14
C TRP A 41 5.50 -9.47 -1.13
N LEU A 42 4.20 -9.21 -1.22
CA LEU A 42 3.60 -8.14 -2.03
C LEU A 42 2.68 -7.29 -1.15
N HIS A 43 2.83 -5.98 -1.24
CA HIS A 43 1.91 -4.99 -0.69
C HIS A 43 1.25 -4.24 -1.85
N ILE A 44 -0.08 -4.14 -1.84
CA ILE A 44 -0.87 -3.44 -2.86
C ILE A 44 -1.63 -2.30 -2.18
N ASP A 45 -1.23 -1.06 -2.47
CA ASP A 45 -2.02 0.12 -2.13
C ASP A 45 -3.08 0.35 -3.23
N CYS A 46 -4.34 0.14 -2.86
CA CYS A 46 -5.50 0.00 -3.74
C CYS A 46 -6.03 1.34 -4.31
N SER A 47 -5.14 2.16 -4.86
CA SER A 47 -5.44 3.50 -5.39
C SER A 47 -6.45 3.52 -6.56
N ALA A 48 -6.59 2.42 -7.30
CA ALA A 48 -7.51 2.30 -8.44
C ALA A 48 -8.91 1.75 -8.06
N THR A 49 -9.13 1.40 -6.80
CA THR A 49 -10.32 0.62 -6.39
C THR A 49 -11.61 1.43 -6.39
N TYR A 50 -11.55 2.76 -6.21
CA TYR A 50 -12.76 3.59 -6.08
C TYR A 50 -12.70 4.88 -6.90
N ARG A 51 -13.81 5.26 -7.52
CA ARG A 51 -14.01 6.52 -8.23
C ARG A 51 -15.00 7.39 -7.46
N LYS A 52 -14.54 8.55 -6.98
CA LYS A 52 -15.40 9.50 -6.23
C LYS A 52 -16.45 10.18 -7.11
N ALA A 53 -16.18 10.29 -8.41
CA ALA A 53 -17.06 10.81 -9.43
C ALA A 53 -16.96 9.92 -10.68
N PRO A 54 -17.99 9.87 -11.53
CA PRO A 54 -17.90 9.12 -12.78
C PRO A 54 -16.81 9.70 -13.69
N VAL A 55 -16.21 8.83 -14.48
CA VAL A 55 -15.21 9.12 -15.53
C VAL A 55 -15.62 8.37 -16.80
N GLU A 56 -14.88 8.52 -17.90
CA GLU A 56 -15.26 8.05 -19.24
C GLU A 56 -15.69 6.58 -19.28
N GLN A 57 -14.98 5.71 -18.55
CA GLN A 57 -15.17 4.26 -18.56
C GLN A 57 -15.70 3.67 -17.23
N TRP A 58 -15.94 4.51 -16.21
CA TRP A 58 -16.40 4.04 -14.89
C TRP A 58 -17.46 4.98 -14.29
N ALA A 59 -18.53 4.40 -13.75
CA ALA A 59 -19.42 5.12 -12.85
C ALA A 59 -18.70 5.51 -11.53
N ALA A 60 -19.32 6.40 -10.74
CA ALA A 60 -18.89 6.59 -9.35
C ALA A 60 -19.09 5.28 -8.56
N GLY A 61 -18.17 4.98 -7.65
CA GLY A 61 -18.17 3.74 -6.88
C GLY A 61 -16.93 2.87 -7.10
N ALA A 62 -17.04 1.60 -6.74
CA ALA A 62 -15.94 0.64 -6.84
C ALA A 62 -15.73 0.15 -8.29
N THR A 63 -14.49 -0.11 -8.68
CA THR A 63 -14.11 -0.57 -10.04
C THR A 63 -13.93 -2.08 -10.16
N GLY A 64 -13.69 -2.78 -9.03
CA GLY A 64 -13.35 -4.21 -9.01
C GLY A 64 -11.95 -4.55 -9.56
N LEU A 65 -11.15 -3.55 -9.93
CA LEU A 65 -9.79 -3.75 -10.41
C LEU A 65 -8.90 -4.37 -9.32
N GLY A 66 -8.04 -5.30 -9.72
CA GLY A 66 -7.14 -6.05 -8.83
C GLY A 66 -7.56 -7.50 -8.60
N VAL A 67 -8.87 -7.80 -8.56
CA VAL A 67 -9.39 -9.15 -8.28
C VAL A 67 -8.82 -10.20 -9.24
N ARG A 68 -8.93 -9.94 -10.55
CA ARG A 68 -8.45 -10.87 -11.59
C ARG A 68 -6.94 -11.05 -11.57
N THR A 69 -6.18 -10.02 -11.23
CA THR A 69 -4.72 -10.07 -11.17
C THR A 69 -4.26 -10.96 -10.02
N ILE A 70 -4.83 -10.80 -8.83
CA ILE A 70 -4.49 -11.65 -7.67
C ILE A 70 -4.94 -13.08 -7.92
N ALA A 71 -6.15 -13.28 -8.46
CA ALA A 71 -6.64 -14.62 -8.79
C ALA A 71 -5.71 -15.35 -9.77
N ASN A 72 -5.26 -14.67 -10.83
CA ASN A 72 -4.33 -15.24 -11.80
C ASN A 72 -2.99 -15.62 -11.15
N LEU A 73 -2.42 -14.74 -10.31
CA LEU A 73 -1.16 -15.02 -9.61
C LEU A 73 -1.22 -16.29 -8.75
N LEU A 74 -2.38 -16.56 -8.13
CA LEU A 74 -2.56 -17.73 -7.26
C LEU A 74 -2.80 -19.04 -8.01
N THR A 75 -3.24 -18.98 -9.27
CA THR A 75 -3.63 -20.16 -10.07
C THR A 75 -2.78 -20.35 -11.32
N ALA A 76 -1.68 -19.61 -11.46
CA ALA A 76 -0.75 -19.70 -12.58
C ALA A 76 0.11 -20.97 -12.52
#